data_AF-A0A7Y5F4Y2-F1
#
_entry.id   AF-A0A7Y5F4Y2-F1
#
_cell.length_a   1.000
_cell.length_b   1.000
_cell.length_c   1.000
_cell.angle_alpha   90.00
_cell.angle_beta   90.00
_cell.angle_gamma   90.00
#
_symmetry.space_group_name_H-M   'P 1'
#
loop_
_entity.id
_entity.type
_entity.pdbx_description
1 polymer ?
#
loop_
_entity_poly.entity_id
_entity_poly.type
_entity_poly.pdbx_seq_one_letter_code
_entity_poly.pdbx_strand_id
1 'polypeptide(L)'
;VAASALWEAYEDGGEASQRRQSAGEDLFDNAATILGDTWRLWSKEMKKAFTALALGQSAQMTHIPAFDVGELTRALPALGPEIRTLLKQGYIAEAPDFPSGYRIRPEAFLWWLSEELTRTVREDGAFEDWLRAQEWDGMVKTGEKEQLNRAAHALGGVLKEGIHTLIRAAAEGLGKSLTE
;
A
#
# COMPACT_ATOMS: atom_id res chain seq x y z
N VAL A 1 -12.92 16.88 -0.59
CA VAL A 1 -12.73 15.69 -1.46
C VAL A 1 -13.62 14.54 -1.01
N ALA A 2 -13.38 13.88 0.13
CA ALA A 2 -14.29 12.80 0.59
C ALA A 2 -15.76 13.25 0.77
N ALA A 3 -15.97 14.43 1.36
CA ALA A 3 -17.30 15.01 1.51
C ALA A 3 -17.93 15.47 0.18
N SER A 4 -17.14 15.85 -0.83
CA SER A 4 -17.68 16.23 -2.15
C SER A 4 -18.02 15.01 -2.99
N ALA A 5 -17.19 13.96 -2.97
CA ALA A 5 -17.48 12.69 -3.64
C ALA A 5 -18.76 12.04 -3.07
N LEU A 6 -18.96 12.11 -1.75
CA LEU A 6 -20.21 11.65 -1.11
C LEU A 6 -21.43 12.49 -1.50
N TRP A 7 -21.24 13.79 -1.75
CA TRP A 7 -22.31 14.70 -2.17
C TRP A 7 -22.71 14.44 -3.62
N GLU A 8 -21.74 14.34 -4.53
CA GLU A 8 -21.94 14.03 -5.95
C GLU A 8 -22.66 12.68 -6.12
N ALA A 9 -22.22 11.65 -5.39
CA ALA A 9 -22.90 10.35 -5.41
C ALA A 9 -24.36 10.42 -4.92
N TYR A 10 -24.70 11.38 -4.05
CA TYR A 10 -26.08 11.55 -3.55
C TYR A 10 -27.03 12.07 -4.64
N GLU A 11 -26.54 12.88 -5.57
CA GLU A 11 -27.32 13.49 -6.65
C GLU A 11 -27.71 12.48 -7.74
N ASP A 12 -26.90 11.44 -7.96
CA ASP A 12 -27.12 10.44 -9.02
C ASP A 12 -28.25 9.43 -8.73
N GLY A 13 -28.74 9.36 -7.49
CA GLY A 13 -29.77 8.40 -7.08
C GLY A 13 -29.25 6.94 -7.03
N GLY A 14 -29.74 6.15 -6.07
CA GLY A 14 -29.28 4.76 -5.86
C GLY A 14 -29.36 4.30 -4.41
N GLU A 15 -29.05 3.04 -4.14
CA GLU A 15 -28.94 2.55 -2.77
C GLU A 15 -27.73 3.18 -2.06
N ALA A 16 -27.86 3.49 -0.77
CA ALA A 16 -26.83 4.17 0.00
C ALA A 16 -25.50 3.41 0.05
N SER A 17 -25.53 2.08 -0.01
CA SER A 17 -24.34 1.22 -0.07
C SER A 17 -23.57 1.38 -1.38
N GLN A 18 -24.26 1.37 -2.53
CA GLN A 18 -23.65 1.55 -3.85
C GLN A 18 -23.04 2.94 -4.01
N ARG A 19 -23.72 4.00 -3.54
CA ARG A 19 -23.20 5.37 -3.58
C ARG A 19 -21.91 5.54 -2.81
N ARG A 20 -21.85 5.00 -1.59
CA ARG A 20 -20.64 5.09 -0.77
C ARG A 20 -19.49 4.28 -1.35
N GLN A 21 -19.80 3.16 -2.01
CA GLN A 21 -18.80 2.39 -2.74
C GLN A 21 -18.23 3.21 -3.90
N SER A 22 -19.08 3.78 -4.76
CA SER A 22 -18.65 4.62 -5.89
C SER A 22 -17.81 5.81 -5.42
N ALA A 23 -18.29 6.55 -4.40
CA ALA A 23 -17.54 7.67 -3.84
C ALA A 23 -16.18 7.26 -3.23
N GLY A 24 -16.08 6.03 -2.71
CA GLY A 24 -14.83 5.46 -2.21
C GLY A 24 -13.85 5.12 -3.33
N GLU A 25 -14.36 4.52 -4.43
CA GLU A 25 -13.59 4.23 -5.65
C GLU A 25 -13.09 5.54 -6.29
N ASP A 26 -13.96 6.54 -6.47
CA ASP A 26 -13.59 7.84 -7.03
C ASP A 26 -12.55 8.58 -6.17
N LEU A 27 -12.71 8.54 -4.84
CA LEU A 27 -11.74 9.12 -3.92
C LEU A 27 -10.38 8.42 -4.02
N PHE A 28 -10.39 7.09 -4.13
CA PHE A 28 -9.19 6.30 -4.27
C PHE A 28 -8.50 6.59 -5.61
N ASP A 29 -9.22 6.63 -6.73
CA ASP A 29 -8.65 6.91 -8.05
C ASP A 29 -8.01 8.30 -8.12
N ASN A 30 -8.66 9.29 -7.52
CA ASN A 30 -8.10 10.63 -7.38
C ASN A 30 -6.83 10.64 -6.51
N ALA A 31 -6.85 9.92 -5.38
CA ALA A 31 -5.68 9.79 -4.52
C ALA A 31 -4.55 9.03 -5.23
N ALA A 32 -4.85 7.97 -5.97
CA ALA A 32 -3.91 7.11 -6.67
C ALA A 32 -3.05 7.91 -7.66
N THR A 33 -3.62 8.92 -8.32
CA THR A 33 -2.87 9.83 -9.19
C THR A 33 -1.80 10.60 -8.41
N ILE A 34 -2.19 11.22 -7.29
CA ILE A 34 -1.29 12.01 -6.43
C ILE A 34 -0.22 11.12 -5.79
N LEU A 35 -0.61 9.92 -5.34
CA LEU A 35 0.30 8.94 -4.74
C LEU A 35 1.30 8.44 -5.78
N GLY A 36 0.86 8.19 -7.01
CA GLY A 36 1.71 7.81 -8.13
C GLY A 36 2.72 8.90 -8.50
N ASP A 37 2.31 10.17 -8.52
CA ASP A 37 3.23 11.28 -8.78
C ASP A 37 4.24 11.46 -7.64
N THR A 38 3.76 11.39 -6.39
CA THR A 38 4.62 11.40 -5.20
C THR A 38 5.66 10.30 -5.25
N TRP A 39 5.21 9.08 -5.57
CA TRP A 39 6.08 7.93 -5.75
C TRP A 39 7.12 8.20 -6.83
N ARG A 40 6.73 8.66 -8.02
CA ARG A 40 7.67 8.94 -9.13
C ARG A 40 8.77 9.91 -8.71
N LEU A 41 8.45 10.94 -7.93
CA LEU A 41 9.38 11.95 -7.43
C LEU A 41 10.37 11.43 -6.38
N TRP A 42 10.08 10.31 -5.70
CA TRP A 42 10.99 9.74 -4.73
C TRP A 42 12.25 9.15 -5.38
N SER A 43 13.37 9.26 -4.66
CA SER A 43 14.59 8.55 -5.02
C SER A 43 14.36 7.03 -4.96
N LYS A 44 15.25 6.27 -5.61
CA LYS A 44 15.16 4.81 -5.61
C LYS A 44 15.29 4.24 -4.20
N GLU A 45 16.13 4.84 -3.38
CA GLU A 45 16.38 4.47 -1.99
C GLU A 45 15.14 4.74 -1.11
N MET A 46 14.45 5.87 -1.32
CA MET A 46 13.17 6.14 -0.65
C MET A 46 12.11 5.13 -1.05
N LYS A 47 12.01 4.78 -2.34
CA LYS A 47 11.11 3.74 -2.84
C LYS A 47 11.44 2.38 -2.24
N LYS A 48 12.72 2.01 -2.13
CA LYS A 48 13.19 0.79 -1.46
C LYS A 48 12.76 0.77 0.00
N ALA A 49 13.05 1.83 0.74
CA ALA A 49 12.73 1.95 2.17
C ALA A 49 11.23 1.83 2.41
N PHE A 50 10.43 2.58 1.64
CA PHE A 50 8.98 2.55 1.77
C PHE A 50 8.38 1.19 1.41
N THR A 51 8.84 0.56 0.32
CA THR A 51 8.37 -0.79 -0.06
C THR A 51 8.75 -1.83 0.98
N ALA A 52 9.97 -1.78 1.53
CA ALA A 52 10.40 -2.71 2.57
C ALA A 52 9.51 -2.62 3.82
N LEU A 53 9.18 -1.40 4.25
CA LEU A 53 8.27 -1.14 5.36
C LEU A 53 6.84 -1.60 5.03
N ALA A 54 6.35 -1.32 3.83
CA ALA A 54 5.03 -1.73 3.36
C ALA A 54 4.87 -3.24 3.37
N LEU A 55 5.83 -3.97 2.79
CA LEU A 55 5.80 -5.43 2.77
C LEU A 55 5.85 -6.02 4.19
N GLY A 56 6.67 -5.45 5.08
CA GLY A 56 6.72 -5.86 6.47
C GLY A 56 5.38 -5.67 7.21
N GLN A 57 4.74 -4.52 7.00
CA GLN A 57 3.42 -4.23 7.57
C GLN A 57 2.32 -5.12 6.96
N SER A 58 2.31 -5.32 5.65
CA SER A 58 1.34 -6.18 4.96
C SER A 58 1.46 -7.64 5.37
N ALA A 59 2.68 -8.15 5.62
CA ALA A 59 2.89 -9.51 6.09
C ALA A 59 2.24 -9.75 7.47
N GLN A 60 2.28 -8.77 8.37
CA GLN A 60 1.56 -8.86 9.65
C GLN A 60 0.04 -8.89 9.47
N MET A 61 -0.49 -8.08 8.55
CA MET A 61 -1.94 -7.97 8.34
C MET A 61 -2.56 -9.21 7.70
N THR A 62 -1.82 -9.89 6.84
CA THR A 62 -2.37 -10.95 5.97
C THR A 62 -2.12 -12.36 6.49
N HIS A 63 -1.39 -12.52 7.61
CA HIS A 63 -0.97 -13.81 8.15
C HIS A 63 -0.32 -14.75 7.11
N ILE A 64 0.20 -14.22 5.99
CA ILE A 64 0.77 -15.03 4.92
C ILE A 64 2.11 -15.60 5.44
N PRO A 65 2.21 -16.93 5.66
CA PRO A 65 3.35 -17.54 6.34
C PRO A 65 4.62 -17.62 5.47
N ALA A 66 4.58 -17.14 4.23
CA ALA A 66 5.60 -17.39 3.22
C ALA A 66 6.62 -16.25 3.02
N PHE A 67 6.49 -15.13 3.74
CA PHE A 67 7.35 -13.98 3.52
C PHE A 67 8.24 -13.69 4.73
N ASP A 68 9.54 -13.98 4.61
CA ASP A 68 10.52 -13.68 5.65
C ASP A 68 10.84 -12.18 5.68
N VAL A 69 10.08 -11.45 6.47
CA VAL A 69 10.27 -10.02 6.77
C VAL A 69 11.63 -9.76 7.45
N GLY A 70 12.26 -10.79 8.01
CA GLY A 70 13.55 -10.70 8.71
C GLY A 70 14.69 -10.23 7.79
N GLU A 71 14.76 -10.71 6.56
CA GLU A 71 15.79 -10.27 5.61
C GLU A 71 15.58 -8.82 5.17
N LEU A 72 14.34 -8.41 4.91
CA LEU A 72 14.02 -7.02 4.58
C LEU A 72 14.34 -6.05 5.71
N THR A 73 14.02 -6.44 6.94
CA THR A 73 14.30 -5.61 8.11
C THR A 73 15.80 -5.47 8.39
N ARG A 74 16.62 -6.47 8.03
CA ARG A 74 18.09 -6.37 8.10
C ARG A 74 18.69 -5.37 7.10
N ALA A 75 17.99 -5.09 5.99
CA ALA A 75 18.42 -4.08 5.03
C ALA A 75 18.07 -2.64 5.46
N LEU A 76 17.10 -2.46 6.36
CA LEU A 76 16.61 -1.14 6.78
C LEU A 76 17.68 -0.22 7.40
N PRO A 77 18.66 -0.70 8.21
CA PRO A 77 19.72 0.16 8.73
C PRO A 77 20.52 0.90 7.65
N ALA A 78 20.70 0.27 6.46
CA ALA A 78 21.38 0.90 5.33
C ALA A 78 20.55 2.03 4.69
N LEU A 79 19.24 2.06 4.94
CA LEU A 79 18.27 3.04 4.43
C LEU A 79 17.90 4.11 5.48
N GLY A 80 18.72 4.27 6.53
CA GLY A 80 18.46 5.19 7.64
C GLY A 80 18.19 6.65 7.23
N PRO A 81 18.95 7.26 6.29
CA PRO A 81 18.66 8.61 5.79
C PRO A 81 17.28 8.75 5.16
N GLU A 82 16.86 7.76 4.38
CA GLU A 82 15.59 7.73 3.67
C GLU A 82 14.42 7.53 4.64
N ILE A 83 14.58 6.62 5.60
CA ILE A 83 13.60 6.43 6.69
C ILE A 83 13.40 7.74 7.46
N ARG A 84 14.47 8.46 7.81
CA ARG A 84 14.35 9.77 8.48
C ARG A 84 13.62 10.79 7.61
N THR A 85 13.82 10.77 6.30
CA THR A 85 13.14 11.67 5.37
C THR A 85 11.65 11.35 5.29
N LEU A 86 11.29 10.07 5.12
CA LEU A 86 9.91 9.58 5.10
C LEU A 86 9.20 9.90 6.42
N LEU A 87 9.89 9.77 7.56
CA LEU A 87 9.37 10.11 8.89
C LEU A 87 9.08 11.61 9.00
N LYS A 88 10.04 12.46 8.60
CA LYS A 88 9.87 13.93 8.60
C LYS A 88 8.72 14.39 7.70
N GLN A 89 8.52 13.71 6.57
CA GLN A 89 7.42 14.00 5.64
C GLN A 89 6.06 13.44 6.08
N GLY A 90 6.03 12.60 7.13
CA GLY A 90 4.81 12.04 7.67
C GLY A 90 4.26 10.83 6.92
N TYR A 91 5.03 10.23 6.01
CA TYR A 91 4.64 8.99 5.32
C TYR A 91 4.75 7.76 6.23
N ILE A 92 5.63 7.82 7.23
CA ILE A 92 5.77 6.78 8.25
C ILE A 92 5.72 7.40 9.65
N ALA A 93 5.50 6.55 10.66
CA ALA A 93 5.59 6.86 12.07
C ALA A 93 6.37 5.77 12.80
N GLU A 94 6.99 6.12 13.92
CA GLU A 94 7.52 5.12 14.85
C GLU A 94 6.39 4.25 15.39
N ALA A 95 6.66 2.95 15.44
CA ALA A 95 5.72 1.92 15.85
C ALA A 95 6.49 0.73 16.45
N PRO A 96 6.74 0.73 17.77
CA PRO A 96 7.57 -0.29 18.44
C PRO A 96 7.01 -1.71 18.36
N ASP A 97 5.73 -1.85 18.05
CA ASP A 97 5.00 -3.09 17.81
C ASP A 97 5.33 -3.73 16.44
N PHE A 98 5.97 -2.99 15.54
CA PHE A 98 6.43 -3.49 14.26
C PHE A 98 7.89 -3.93 14.33
N PRO A 99 8.28 -5.08 13.72
CA PRO A 99 9.68 -5.52 13.65
C PRO A 99 10.64 -4.50 13.03
N SER A 100 10.13 -3.65 12.14
CA SER A 100 10.88 -2.54 11.54
C SER A 100 11.05 -1.35 12.48
N GLY A 101 10.29 -1.26 13.57
CA GLY A 101 10.15 -0.08 14.42
C GLY A 101 9.31 1.05 13.81
N TYR A 102 8.75 0.86 12.61
CA TYR A 102 8.02 1.88 11.86
C TYR A 102 6.76 1.31 11.19
N ARG A 103 5.71 2.14 11.10
CA ARG A 103 4.50 1.86 10.33
C ARG A 103 4.25 2.95 9.30
N ILE A 104 3.66 2.60 8.17
CA ILE A 104 3.19 3.55 7.16
C ILE A 104 1.91 4.20 7.67
N ARG A 105 1.84 5.54 7.59
CA ARG A 105 0.69 6.31 8.09
C ARG A 105 -0.45 6.40 7.09
N PRO A 106 -0.24 6.79 5.82
CA PRO A 106 -1.35 6.89 4.88
C PRO A 106 -1.67 5.49 4.38
N GLU A 107 -2.74 4.89 4.92
CA GLU A 107 -3.21 3.57 4.49
C GLU A 107 -3.52 3.53 2.99
N ALA A 108 -4.00 4.65 2.43
CA ALA A 108 -4.18 4.81 0.99
C ALA A 108 -2.90 4.57 0.18
N PHE A 109 -1.72 4.92 0.71
CA PHE A 109 -0.43 4.68 0.05
C PHE A 109 -0.07 3.19 0.09
N LEU A 110 -0.37 2.48 1.19
CA LEU A 110 -0.22 1.02 1.24
C LEU A 110 -1.09 0.33 0.19
N TRP A 111 -2.34 0.75 0.05
CA TRP A 111 -3.26 0.18 -0.93
C TRP A 111 -2.81 0.48 -2.36
N TRP A 112 -2.47 1.73 -2.65
CA TRP A 112 -1.93 2.13 -3.94
C TRP A 112 -0.67 1.33 -4.30
N LEU A 113 0.29 1.20 -3.37
CA LEU A 113 1.51 0.44 -3.63
C LEU A 113 1.21 -1.05 -3.85
N SER A 114 0.23 -1.59 -3.12
CA SER A 114 -0.20 -2.97 -3.27
C SER A 114 -0.81 -3.24 -4.63
N GLU A 115 -1.62 -2.32 -5.13
CA GLU A 115 -2.18 -2.37 -6.49
C GLU A 115 -1.06 -2.25 -7.53
N GLU A 116 -0.12 -1.32 -7.34
CA GLU A 116 1.04 -1.13 -8.21
C GLU A 116 1.87 -2.42 -8.33
N LEU A 117 2.17 -3.06 -7.21
CA LEU A 117 2.87 -4.35 -7.17
C LEU A 117 2.05 -5.45 -7.83
N THR A 118 0.75 -5.50 -7.58
CA THR A 118 -0.15 -6.50 -8.19
C THR A 118 -0.20 -6.36 -9.71
N ARG A 119 -0.31 -5.12 -10.22
CA ARG A 119 -0.32 -4.82 -11.65
C ARG A 119 0.99 -5.27 -12.28
N THR A 120 2.11 -4.92 -11.66
CA THR A 120 3.45 -5.28 -12.11
C THR A 120 3.65 -6.80 -12.16
N VAL A 121 3.06 -7.54 -11.23
CA VAL A 121 3.25 -9.00 -11.09
C VAL A 121 2.33 -9.81 -12.00
N ARG A 122 1.23 -9.23 -12.50
CA ARG A 122 0.35 -9.87 -13.48
C ARG A 122 0.94 -9.94 -14.89
N GLU A 123 1.89 -9.08 -15.19
CA GLU A 123 2.60 -9.06 -16.47
C GLU A 123 3.86 -9.94 -16.34
N ASP A 124 3.87 -11.09 -17.01
CA ASP A 124 5.01 -12.03 -16.96
C ASP A 124 6.33 -11.32 -17.31
N GLY A 125 7.32 -11.41 -16.41
CA GLY A 125 8.64 -10.77 -16.54
C GLY A 125 8.71 -9.32 -16.02
N ALA A 126 7.58 -8.62 -15.90
CA ALA A 126 7.57 -7.21 -15.48
C ALA A 126 7.95 -7.01 -14.01
N PHE A 127 7.74 -8.01 -13.13
CA PHE A 127 8.15 -7.90 -11.73
C PHE A 127 9.66 -7.88 -11.52
N GLU A 128 10.40 -8.73 -12.24
CA GLU A 128 11.85 -8.67 -12.17
C GLU A 128 12.37 -7.35 -12.72
N ASP A 129 11.86 -6.91 -13.87
CA ASP A 129 12.25 -5.64 -14.46
C ASP A 129 11.91 -4.45 -13.56
N TRP A 130 10.79 -4.50 -12.83
CA TRP A 130 10.45 -3.51 -11.82
C TRP A 130 11.45 -3.51 -10.66
N LEU A 131 11.81 -4.69 -10.13
CA LEU A 131 12.83 -4.80 -9.09
C LEU A 131 14.17 -4.23 -9.57
N ARG A 132 14.59 -4.52 -10.81
CA ARG A 132 15.81 -3.95 -11.40
C ARG A 132 15.71 -2.44 -11.58
N ALA A 133 14.58 -1.93 -12.05
CA ALA A 133 14.34 -0.48 -12.20
C ALA A 133 14.41 0.26 -10.86
N GLN A 134 13.95 -0.40 -9.80
CA GLN A 134 14.09 0.09 -8.43
C GLN A 134 15.47 -0.22 -7.81
N GLU A 135 16.41 -0.81 -8.54
CA GLU A 135 17.75 -1.22 -8.09
C GLU A 135 17.74 -2.13 -6.84
N TRP A 136 16.77 -3.04 -6.77
CA TRP A 136 16.74 -4.10 -5.75
C TRP A 136 17.78 -5.19 -6.01
N ASP A 137 18.46 -5.14 -7.17
CA ASP A 137 19.58 -6.00 -7.48
C ASP A 137 20.70 -5.83 -6.46
N GLY A 138 21.03 -6.93 -5.77
CA GLY A 138 22.05 -6.97 -4.72
C GLY A 138 21.50 -6.82 -3.30
N MET A 139 20.26 -6.33 -3.12
CA MET A 139 19.58 -6.33 -1.81
C MET A 139 18.85 -7.64 -1.55
N VAL A 140 18.45 -8.34 -2.63
CA VAL A 140 17.62 -9.54 -2.58
C VAL A 140 18.21 -10.63 -3.47
N LYS A 141 18.42 -11.82 -2.92
CA LYS A 141 18.92 -13.02 -3.63
C LYS A 141 17.85 -13.55 -4.59
N THR A 142 18.26 -14.32 -5.60
CA THR A 142 17.34 -14.89 -6.60
C THR A 142 16.16 -15.65 -5.97
N GLY A 143 16.41 -16.51 -4.97
CA GLY A 143 15.34 -17.24 -4.28
C GLY A 143 14.41 -16.38 -3.42
N GLU A 144 14.86 -15.19 -3.01
CA GLU A 144 14.05 -14.21 -2.27
C GLU A 144 13.21 -13.37 -3.24
N LYS A 145 13.70 -13.10 -4.47
CA LYS A 145 12.90 -12.47 -5.54
C LYS A 145 11.67 -13.31 -5.89
N GLU A 146 11.82 -14.63 -5.94
CA GLU A 146 10.69 -15.54 -6.15
C GLU A 146 9.69 -15.51 -4.97
N GLN A 147 10.17 -15.40 -3.73
CA GLN A 147 9.31 -15.24 -2.55
C GLN A 147 8.55 -13.92 -2.58
N LEU A 148 9.22 -12.82 -2.93
CA LEU A 148 8.60 -11.52 -3.17
C LEU A 148 7.55 -11.59 -4.26
N ASN A 149 7.81 -12.27 -5.37
CA ASN A 149 6.85 -12.43 -6.46
C ASN A 149 5.60 -13.18 -5.98
N ARG A 150 5.78 -14.29 -5.25
CA ARG A 150 4.68 -15.04 -4.63
C ARG A 150 3.92 -14.20 -3.60
N ALA A 151 4.63 -13.45 -2.76
CA ALA A 151 4.03 -12.56 -1.79
C ALA A 151 3.21 -11.47 -2.47
N ALA A 152 3.71 -10.86 -3.54
CA ALA A 152 2.99 -9.84 -4.30
C ALA A 152 1.74 -10.41 -5.00
N HIS A 153 1.80 -11.64 -5.53
CA HIS A 153 0.60 -12.33 -6.03
C HIS A 153 -0.43 -12.60 -4.91
N ALA A 154 0.02 -13.08 -3.75
CA ALA A 154 -0.85 -13.38 -2.62
C ALA A 154 -1.47 -12.12 -2.02
N LEU A 155 -0.66 -11.05 -1.90
CA LEU A 155 -1.10 -9.71 -1.52
C LEU A 155 -2.12 -9.18 -2.50
N GLY A 156 -1.92 -9.36 -3.81
CA GLY A 156 -2.91 -8.92 -4.82
C GLY A 156 -4.28 -9.57 -4.69
N GLY A 157 -4.33 -10.83 -4.23
CA GLY A 157 -5.60 -11.49 -3.88
C GLY A 157 -6.25 -10.88 -2.64
N VAL A 158 -5.49 -10.80 -1.54
CA VAL A 158 -5.98 -10.31 -0.23
C VAL A 158 -6.34 -8.83 -0.26
N LEU A 159 -5.60 -8.00 -0.98
CA LEU A 159 -5.84 -6.56 -1.06
C LEU A 159 -7.00 -6.20 -1.97
N LYS A 160 -7.27 -7.00 -3.02
CA LYS A 160 -8.51 -6.83 -3.80
C LYS A 160 -9.74 -7.02 -2.90
N GLU A 161 -9.72 -8.03 -2.05
CA GLU A 161 -10.77 -8.25 -1.05
C GLU A 161 -10.75 -7.20 0.09
N GLY A 162 -9.56 -6.78 0.50
CA GLY A 162 -9.33 -5.79 1.55
C GLY A 162 -9.82 -4.38 1.19
N ILE A 163 -9.56 -3.91 -0.04
CA ILE A 163 -10.05 -2.62 -0.54
C ILE A 163 -11.58 -2.60 -0.56
N HIS A 164 -12.22 -3.65 -1.07
CA HIS A 164 -13.69 -3.77 -1.02
C HIS A 164 -14.22 -3.82 0.42
N THR A 165 -13.52 -4.51 1.33
CA THR A 165 -13.91 -4.62 2.74
C THR A 165 -13.76 -3.28 3.48
N LEU A 166 -12.71 -2.52 3.20
CA LEU A 166 -12.47 -1.20 3.81
C LEU A 166 -13.37 -0.11 3.24
N ILE A 167 -13.60 -0.10 1.92
CA ILE A 167 -14.61 0.79 1.30
C ILE A 167 -15.97 0.50 1.93
N ARG A 168 -16.33 -0.79 2.10
CA ARG A 168 -17.56 -1.19 2.80
C ARG A 168 -17.54 -0.76 4.27
N ALA A 169 -16.46 -0.98 5.01
CA ALA A 169 -16.36 -0.63 6.44
C ALA A 169 -16.40 0.89 6.67
N ALA A 170 -15.75 1.69 5.82
CA ALA A 170 -15.83 3.15 5.84
C ALA A 170 -17.24 3.62 5.48
N ALA A 171 -17.86 3.00 4.48
CA ALA A 171 -19.25 3.25 4.09
C ALA A 171 -20.26 2.92 5.21
N GLU A 172 -20.04 1.86 5.97
CA GLU A 172 -20.90 1.45 7.08
C GLU A 172 -20.62 2.25 8.36
N GLY A 173 -19.35 2.57 8.64
CA GLY A 173 -18.92 3.35 9.79
C GLY A 173 -19.37 4.81 9.75
N LEU A 174 -19.26 5.48 8.60
CA LEU A 174 -19.80 6.83 8.40
C LEU A 174 -21.33 6.87 8.46
N GLY A 175 -22.00 5.77 8.11
CA GLY A 175 -23.45 5.65 8.21
C GLY A 175 -23.96 5.63 9.65
N LYS A 176 -23.21 5.03 10.59
CA LYS A 176 -23.59 4.96 12.01
C LYS A 176 -23.35 6.28 12.75
N SER A 177 -22.29 7.02 12.43
CA SER A 177 -21.99 8.31 13.08
C SER A 177 -22.86 9.48 12.63
N LEU A 178 -23.70 9.31 11.59
CA LEU A 178 -24.63 10.33 11.09
C LEU A 178 -26.08 10.09 11.54
N THR A 179 -26.34 8.98 12.24
CA THR A 179 -27.67 8.61 12.78
C THR A 179 -27.78 8.70 14.30
N GLU A 180 -26.70 9.10 14.98
CA GLU A 180 -26.64 9.48 16.41
C GLU A 180 -26.48 10.99 16.53
#